data_AF-A0A5M9WLU4-F1
#
_entry.id   AF-A0A5M9WLU4-F1
#
_cell.length_a   1.000
_cell.length_b   1.000
_cell.length_c   1.000
_cell.angle_alpha   90.00
_cell.angle_beta   90.00
_cell.angle_gamma   90.00
#
_symmetry.space_group_name_H-M   'P 1'
#
loop_
_entity.id
_entity.type
_entity.pdbx_description
1 polymer ?
#
loop_
_entity_poly.entity_id
_entity_poly.type
_entity_poly.pdbx_seq_one_letter_code
_entity_poly.pdbx_strand_id
1 'polypeptide(L)'
;MAKEILWSEDQEYAYGRKGEFASKEDFIQTVKEEHEDLTTEKCSVVDVKTHVGLYTDRTLEAERVVLLEYTNIQMENWYVGRIEEVEDIEEEED
;
A
#
# COMPACT_ATOMS: atom_id res chain seq x y z
N MET A 1 7.67 12.23 -11.37
CA MET A 1 7.79 10.77 -11.18
C MET A 1 6.38 10.29 -10.90
N ALA A 2 5.95 9.19 -11.51
CA ALA A 2 4.62 8.64 -11.26
C ALA A 2 4.59 8.11 -9.82
N LYS A 3 3.51 8.37 -9.08
CA LYS A 3 3.31 7.78 -7.76
C LYS A 3 3.08 6.29 -7.97
N GLU A 4 3.91 5.44 -7.39
CA GLU A 4 3.75 3.99 -7.47
C GLU A 4 3.12 3.47 -6.18
N ILE A 5 1.98 2.78 -6.30
CA ILE A 5 1.37 2.02 -5.21
C ILE A 5 1.75 0.55 -5.38
N LEU A 6 2.26 -0.05 -4.31
CA LEU A 6 2.48 -1.48 -4.23
C LEU A 6 1.35 -2.11 -3.41
N TRP A 7 0.91 -3.28 -3.81
CA TRP A 7 -0.18 -4.01 -3.18
C TRP A 7 0.34 -5.28 -2.53
N SER A 8 -0.24 -5.67 -1.39
CA SER A 8 -0.04 -7.03 -0.86
C SER A 8 -0.63 -8.06 -1.83
N GLU A 9 -0.18 -9.32 -1.74
CA GLU A 9 -0.68 -10.39 -2.61
C GLU A 9 -2.20 -10.52 -2.57
N ASP A 10 -2.80 -10.41 -1.37
CA ASP A 10 -4.24 -10.47 -1.14
C ASP A 10 -4.96 -9.11 -1.30
N GLN A 11 -4.25 -8.06 -1.75
CA GLN A 11 -4.75 -6.68 -1.87
C GLN A 11 -5.34 -6.04 -0.58
N GLU A 12 -5.20 -6.69 0.57
CA GLU A 12 -5.60 -6.17 1.88
C GLU A 12 -4.81 -4.93 2.32
N TYR A 13 -3.59 -4.73 1.80
CA TYR A 13 -2.72 -3.61 2.14
C TYR A 13 -2.16 -2.92 0.90
N ALA A 14 -2.11 -1.59 0.98
CA ALA A 14 -1.42 -0.74 0.01
C ALA A 14 -0.21 -0.06 0.64
N TYR A 15 0.86 0.05 -0.14
CA TYR A 15 2.15 0.61 0.26
C TYR A 15 2.57 1.71 -0.71
N GLY A 16 2.95 2.86 -0.18
CA GLY A 16 3.45 3.99 -0.98
C GLY A 16 4.69 4.59 -0.35
N ARG A 17 5.72 4.89 -1.15
CA ARG A 17 6.92 5.57 -0.66
C ARG A 17 6.56 6.97 -0.18
N LYS A 18 6.79 7.26 1.09
CA LYS A 18 6.38 8.54 1.70
C LYS A 18 6.92 9.76 0.97
N GLY A 19 8.12 9.67 0.38
CA GLY A 19 8.75 10.75 -0.38
C GLY A 19 8.02 11.12 -1.69
N GLU A 20 7.13 10.26 -2.18
CA GLU A 20 6.39 10.46 -3.44
C GLU A 20 5.01 11.10 -3.24
N PHE A 21 4.55 11.21 -1.98
CA PHE A 21 3.25 11.79 -1.64
C PHE A 21 3.43 13.12 -0.94
N ALA A 22 2.58 14.09 -1.28
CA ALA A 22 2.59 15.41 -0.64
C ALA A 22 2.11 15.34 0.82
N SER A 23 1.21 14.40 1.11
CA SER A 23 0.65 14.19 2.44
C SER A 23 0.11 12.77 2.59
N LYS A 24 -0.37 12.45 3.80
CA LYS A 24 -1.07 11.20 4.08
C LYS A 24 -2.41 11.12 3.32
N GLU A 25 -3.12 12.24 3.20
CA GLU A 25 -4.38 12.31 2.45
C GLU A 25 -4.16 12.11 0.95
N ASP A 26 -3.06 12.65 0.41
CA ASP A 26 -2.63 12.45 -0.97
C ASP A 26 -2.37 10.96 -1.28
N PHE A 27 -1.73 10.24 -0.36
CA PHE A 27 -1.59 8.78 -0.45
C PHE A 27 -2.95 8.06 -0.45
N ILE A 28 -3.84 8.39 0.49
CA ILE A 28 -5.16 7.77 0.60
C ILE A 28 -5.97 7.96 -0.68
N GLN A 29 -5.96 9.17 -1.25
CA GLN A 29 -6.68 9.45 -2.48
C GLN A 29 -6.12 8.66 -3.66
N THR A 30 -4.80 8.63 -3.84
CA THR A 30 -4.18 7.85 -4.92
C THR A 30 -4.48 6.36 -4.81
N VAL A 31 -4.46 5.79 -3.61
CA VAL A 31 -4.83 4.38 -3.39
C VAL A 31 -6.28 4.11 -3.78
N LYS A 32 -7.21 5.00 -3.43
CA LYS A 32 -8.63 4.83 -3.78
C LYS A 32 -8.87 4.92 -5.29
N GLU A 33 -8.25 5.90 -5.94
CA GLU A 33 -8.34 6.09 -7.39
C GLU A 33 -7.80 4.85 -8.13
N GLU A 34 -6.60 4.38 -7.76
CA GLU A 34 -5.98 3.22 -8.41
C GLU A 34 -6.76 1.93 -8.13
N HIS A 35 -7.30 1.75 -6.92
CA HIS A 35 -8.15 0.59 -6.61
C HIS A 35 -9.42 0.59 -7.46
N GLU A 36 -10.14 1.72 -7.53
CA GLU A 36 -11.36 1.84 -8.32
C GLU A 36 -11.09 1.61 -9.82
N ASP A 37 -9.95 2.08 -10.34
CA ASP A 37 -9.54 1.79 -11.72
C ASP A 37 -9.23 0.30 -11.98
N LEU A 38 -8.72 -0.42 -10.96
CA LEU A 38 -8.36 -1.84 -11.07
C LEU A 38 -9.55 -2.80 -10.87
N THR A 39 -10.41 -2.52 -9.88
CA THR A 39 -11.50 -3.42 -9.47
C THR A 39 -12.88 -2.93 -9.88
N THR A 40 -13.02 -1.65 -10.27
CA THR A 40 -14.32 -0.96 -10.45
C THR A 40 -15.11 -0.81 -9.14
N GLU A 41 -14.49 -1.10 -7.99
CA GLU A 41 -15.13 -1.07 -6.67
C GLU A 41 -14.54 0.01 -5.77
N LYS A 42 -15.40 0.63 -4.97
CA LYS A 42 -15.00 1.65 -4.01
C LYS A 42 -14.41 0.99 -2.77
N CYS A 43 -13.33 1.58 -2.26
CA CYS A 43 -12.70 1.13 -1.03
C CYS A 43 -12.50 2.26 -0.01
N SER A 44 -12.35 1.86 1.24
CA SER A 44 -11.87 2.68 2.33
C SER A 44 -10.43 2.30 2.66
N VAL A 45 -9.58 3.31 2.84
CA VAL A 45 -8.19 3.12 3.28
C VAL A 45 -8.11 3.53 4.75
N VAL A 46 -7.92 2.55 5.62
CA VAL A 46 -7.93 2.73 7.07
C VAL A 46 -6.57 2.41 7.69
N ASP A 47 -6.41 2.75 8.97
CA ASP A 47 -5.23 2.42 9.77
C ASP A 47 -3.88 2.89 9.19
N VAL A 48 -3.90 3.95 8.36
CA VAL A 48 -2.71 4.40 7.63
C VAL A 48 -1.61 4.88 8.57
N LYS A 49 -0.46 4.22 8.54
CA LYS A 49 0.72 4.47 9.39
C LYS A 49 1.98 4.64 8.55
N THR A 50 3.00 5.26 9.15
CA THR A 50 4.33 5.34 8.55
C THR A 50 5.23 4.28 9.15
N HIS A 51 5.84 3.45 8.31
CA HIS A 51 6.81 2.43 8.70
C HIS A 51 8.12 2.61 7.93
N VAL A 52 9.24 2.24 8.56
CA VAL A 52 10.49 2.02 7.81
C VAL A 52 10.38 0.66 7.15
N GLY A 53 10.41 0.63 5.83
CA GLY A 53 10.23 -0.57 5.02
C GLY A 53 11.48 -0.89 4.22
N LEU A 54 11.66 -2.19 3.95
CA LEU A 54 12.68 -2.70 3.04
C LEU A 54 11.99 -3.08 1.73
N TYR A 55 12.42 -2.49 0.63
CA TYR A 55 12.02 -2.93 -0.71
C TYR A 55 13.16 -3.72 -1.36
N THR A 56 12.84 -4.91 -1.87
CA THR A 56 13.77 -5.86 -2.49
C THR A 56 13.06 -6.62 -3.59
N ASP A 57 13.76 -6.88 -4.70
CA ASP A 57 13.23 -7.65 -5.83
C ASP A 57 13.10 -9.16 -5.54
N ARG A 58 13.50 -9.60 -4.34
CA ARG A 58 13.51 -11.00 -3.92
C ARG A 58 12.99 -11.15 -2.51
N THR A 59 12.25 -12.22 -2.27
CA THR A 59 11.81 -12.65 -0.94
C THR A 59 13.01 -12.83 0.00
N LEU A 60 12.88 -12.30 1.22
CA LEU A 60 13.84 -12.54 2.31
C LEU A 60 13.37 -13.74 3.12
N GLU A 61 14.14 -14.82 3.09
CA GLU A 61 13.87 -16.03 3.87
C GLU A 61 14.00 -15.74 5.37
N ALA A 62 13.10 -16.34 6.17
CA ALA A 62 13.23 -16.30 7.62
C ALA A 62 14.56 -16.95 8.05
N GLU A 63 15.18 -16.39 9.10
CA GLU A 63 16.43 -16.92 9.70
C GLU A 63 17.71 -16.79 8.84
N ARG A 64 17.76 -15.81 7.92
CA ARG A 64 18.95 -15.53 7.11
C ARG A 64 19.61 -14.19 7.48
N VAL A 65 20.93 -14.19 7.63
CA VAL A 65 21.72 -12.94 7.68
C VAL A 65 22.06 -12.51 6.26
N VAL A 66 21.56 -11.35 5.87
CA VAL A 66 21.85 -10.73 4.57
C VAL A 66 22.55 -9.40 4.82
N LEU A 67 23.78 -9.28 4.32
CA LEU A 67 24.55 -8.06 4.47
C LEU A 67 24.15 -7.06 3.39
N LEU A 68 23.86 -5.82 3.82
CA LEU A 68 23.41 -4.74 2.94
C LEU A 68 24.44 -4.40 1.84
N GLU A 69 25.74 -4.64 2.08
CA GLU A 69 26.79 -4.37 1.08
C GLU A 69 26.65 -5.21 -0.20
N TYR A 70 25.95 -6.35 -0.13
CA TYR A 70 25.76 -7.26 -1.26
C TYR A 70 24.34 -7.22 -1.82
N THR A 71 23.51 -6.29 -1.35
CA THR A 71 22.11 -6.21 -1.77
C THR A 71 21.75 -4.83 -2.28
N ASN A 72 20.90 -4.82 -3.31
CA ASN A 72 20.26 -3.61 -3.77
C ASN A 72 18.95 -3.44 -2.99
N ILE A 73 19.06 -3.05 -1.71
CA ILE A 73 17.91 -2.81 -0.83
C ILE A 73 17.74 -1.31 -0.64
N GLN A 74 16.51 -0.85 -0.80
CA GLN A 74 16.12 0.52 -0.49
C GLN A 74 15.40 0.55 0.85
N MET A 75 15.92 1.35 1.79
CA MET A 75 15.33 1.62 3.09
C MET A 75 14.74 3.01 3.07
N GLU A 76 13.42 3.10 3.12
CA GLU A 76 12.70 4.37 3.08
C GLU A 76 11.55 4.37 4.09
N ASN A 77 10.97 5.55 4.29
CA ASN A 77 9.70 5.65 5.00
C ASN A 77 8.56 5.36 4.02
N TRP A 78 7.64 4.48 4.42
CA TRP A 78 6.49 4.06 3.64
C TRP A 78 5.21 4.42 4.37
N TYR A 79 4.20 4.88 3.62
CA TYR A 79 2.83 4.80 4.06
C TYR A 79 2.33 3.37 3.84
N VAL A 80 1.66 2.84 4.86
CA VAL A 80 1.02 1.53 4.83
C VAL A 80 -0.43 1.75 5.25
N GLY A 81 -1.37 1.37 4.39
CA GLY A 81 -2.81 1.44 4.66
C GLY A 81 -3.47 0.09 4.49
N ARG A 82 -4.48 -0.21 5.31
CA ARG A 82 -5.35 -1.37 5.12
C ARG A 82 -6.53 -0.96 4.23
N ILE A 83 -6.91 -1.85 3.34
CA ILE A 83 -8.06 -1.71 2.44
C ILE A 83 -9.27 -2.39 3.07
N GLU A 84 -10.39 -1.70 3.09
CA GLU A 84 -11.69 -2.23 3.48
C GLU A 84 -12.68 -1.96 2.35
N GLU A 85 -13.33 -3.00 1.85
CA GLU A 85 -14.41 -2.88 0.87
C GLU A 85 -15.63 -2.23 1.52
N VAL A 86 -16.32 -1.37 0.77
CA VAL A 86 -17.58 -0.78 1.24
C VAL A 86 -18.69 -1.71 0.79
N GLU A 87 -19.25 -2.50 1.70
CA GLU A 87 -20.47 -3.26 1.41
C GLU A 87 -21.58 -2.25 1.07
N ASP A 88 -22.09 -2.29 -0.16
CA ASP A 88 -23.31 -1.58 -0.53
C ASP A 88 -24.45 -2.17 0.30
N ILE A 89 -24.95 -1.38 1.26
CA ILE A 89 -26.17 -1.73 1.99
C ILE A 89 -27.29 -1.59 0.96
N GLU A 90 -27.74 -2.71 0.39
CA GLU A 90 -29.00 -2.76 -0.35
C GLU A 90 -30.11 -2.32 0.61
N GLU A 91 -30.55 -1.06 0.52
CA GLU A 91 -31.76 -0.60 1.17
C GLU A 91 -32.93 -1.36 0.53
N GLU A 92 -33.38 -2.44 1.18
CA GLU A 92 -34.69 -3.06 0.87
C GLU A 92 -35.77 -1.98 1.06
N GLU A 93 -36.28 -1.43 -0.04
CA GLU A 93 -37.47 -0.58 -0.04
C GLU A 93 -38.68 -1.41 0.40
N ASP A 94 -39.19 -1.14 1.62
CA ASP A 94 -40.46 -1.63 2.19
C ASP A 94 -41.70 -1.31 1.32
#